data_AF-A0A3B8HY81-F1
#
_entry.id   AF-A0A3B8HY81-F1
#
_cell.length_a   1.000
_cell.length_b   1.000
_cell.length_c   1.000
_cell.angle_alpha   90.00
_cell.angle_beta   90.00
_cell.angle_gamma   90.00
#
_symmetry.space_group_name_H-M   'P 1'
#
loop_
_entity.id
_entity.type
_entity.pdbx_description
1 polymer ?
#
loop_
_entity_poly.entity_id
_entity_poly.type
_entity_poly.pdbx_seq_one_letter_code
_entity_poly.pdbx_strand_id
1 'polypeptide(L)' 'TGGCSDNPQSKHFDDQAQMYADAEFKQVRFYREDVEADAEKAYHPGE' A
#
# COMPACT_ATOMS: atom_id res chain seq x y z
N THR A 1 -2.12 -9.59 8.38
CA THR A 1 -3.06 -9.42 7.25
C THR A 1 -3.92 -8.20 7.52
N GLY A 2 -3.28 -7.06 7.76
CA GLY A 2 -3.92 -5.79 8.10
C GLY A 2 -2.92 -4.70 7.79
N GLY A 3 -3.04 -4.17 6.58
CA GLY A 3 -2.28 -3.02 6.08
C GLY A 3 -0.75 -3.11 6.09
N CYS A 4 -0.12 -1.98 5.78
CA CYS A 4 1.34 -1.80 5.74
C CYS A 4 1.86 -0.88 6.87
N SER A 5 1.03 -0.58 7.86
CA SER A 5 1.35 0.28 9.00
C SER A 5 1.01 -0.41 10.31
N ASP A 6 1.88 -0.29 11.30
CA ASP A 6 1.65 -0.79 12.67
C ASP A 6 0.97 0.26 13.58
N ASN A 7 0.93 1.52 13.17
CA ASN A 7 0.19 2.58 13.85
C ASN A 7 -1.35 2.41 13.69
N PRO A 8 -2.12 2.20 14.79
CA PRO A 8 -3.58 2.03 14.74
C PRO A 8 -4.36 3.25 14.20
N GLN A 9 -3.76 4.43 14.18
CA GLN A 9 -4.37 5.64 13.61
C GLN A 9 -4.08 5.82 12.12
N SER A 10 -3.26 4.97 11.52
CA SER A 10 -2.92 5.04 10.10
C SER A 10 -4.07 4.51 9.24
N LYS A 11 -4.33 5.17 8.10
CA LYS A 11 -5.23 4.64 7.08
C LYS A 11 -4.78 3.29 6.52
N HIS A 12 -3.50 2.96 6.67
CA HIS A 12 -2.90 1.71 6.21
C HIS A 12 -2.71 0.69 7.34
N PHE A 13 -3.50 0.77 8.42
CA PHE A 13 -3.45 -0.18 9.53
C PHE A 13 -4.20 -1.48 9.24
N ASP A 14 -5.37 -1.41 8.59
CA ASP A 14 -6.22 -2.59 8.34
C ASP A 14 -6.86 -2.60 6.93
N ASP A 15 -6.45 -1.68 6.05
CA ASP A 15 -7.03 -1.47 4.70
C ASP A 15 -6.96 -2.68 3.75
N GLN A 16 -6.14 -3.69 4.07
CA GLN A 16 -6.01 -4.93 3.30
C GLN A 16 -6.66 -6.15 3.97
N ALA A 17 -7.20 -6.01 5.18
CA ALA A 17 -7.70 -7.15 5.95
C ALA A 17 -8.91 -7.82 5.30
N GLN A 18 -9.87 -7.04 4.84
CA GLN A 18 -11.08 -7.56 4.17
C GLN A 18 -10.74 -8.23 2.84
N MET A 19 -9.89 -7.60 2.02
CA MET A 19 -9.40 -8.16 0.76
C MET A 19 -8.77 -9.55 0.94
N TYR A 20 -7.95 -9.71 1.99
CA TYR A 20 -7.37 -11.02 2.31
C TYR A 20 -8.44 -12.04 2.73
N ALA A 21 -9.42 -11.63 3.54
CA ALA A 21 -10.52 -12.50 3.97
C ALA A 21 -11.39 -12.99 2.79
N ASP A 22 -11.56 -12.14 1.77
CA ASP A 22 -12.34 -12.43 0.57
C ASP A 22 -11.52 -13.12 -0.55
N ALA A 23 -10.23 -13.39 -0.30
CA ALA A 23 -9.28 -13.87 -1.31
C ALA A 23 -9.15 -12.95 -2.54
N GLU A 24 -9.41 -11.66 -2.36
CA GLU A 24 -9.22 -10.61 -3.36
C GLU A 24 -7.79 -10.08 -3.28
N PHE A 25 -6.91 -10.55 -4.18
CA PHE A 25 -5.51 -10.14 -4.16
C PHE A 25 -5.28 -8.85 -4.95
N LYS A 26 -4.56 -7.90 -4.34
CA LYS A 26 -4.11 -6.68 -5.02
C LYS A 26 -3.12 -7.02 -6.13
N GLN A 27 -3.25 -6.34 -7.27
CA GLN A 27 -2.24 -6.38 -8.32
C GLN A 27 -0.97 -5.65 -7.87
N VAL A 28 0.17 -6.36 -7.88
CA VAL A 28 1.45 -5.77 -7.52
C VAL A 28 2.01 -5.01 -8.71
N ARG A 29 2.28 -3.72 -8.52
CA ARG A 29 2.92 -2.88 -9.54
C ARG A 29 4.41 -3.15 -9.52
N PHE A 30 4.91 -3.65 -10.64
CA PHE A 30 6.31 -4.06 -10.77
C PHE A 30 7.11 -3.12 -11.67
N TYR A 31 6.49 -2.64 -12.75
CA TYR A 31 7.14 -1.70 -13.65
C TYR A 31 7.11 -0.29 -13.07
N ARG A 32 8.16 0.48 -13.40
CA ARG A 32 8.37 1.82 -12.86
C ARG A 32 7.18 2.73 -13.15
N GLU A 33 6.67 2.65 -14.38
CA GLU A 33 5.56 3.46 -14.87
C GLU A 33 4.30 3.19 -14.06
N ASP A 34 4.03 1.92 -13.72
CA ASP A 34 2.89 1.53 -12.88
C ASP A 34 3.06 2.04 -11.44
N VAL A 35 4.27 1.94 -10.89
CA VAL A 35 4.57 2.44 -9.53
C VAL A 35 4.41 3.95 -9.45
N GLU A 36 4.94 4.69 -10.44
CA GLU A 36 4.85 6.15 -10.50
C GLU A 36 3.41 6.63 -10.71
N ALA A 37 2.61 5.92 -11.51
CA ALA A 37 1.21 6.27 -11.78
C ALA A 37 0.30 6.17 -10.54
N ASP A 38 0.64 5.34 -9.56
CA ASP A 38 -0.12 5.16 -8.32
C ASP A 38 0.61 5.65 -7.06
N ALA A 39 1.70 6.39 -7.22
CA ALA A 39 2.45 6.88 -6.07
C ALA A 39 1.65 7.94 -5.30
N GLU A 40 1.25 7.63 -4.06
CA GLU A 40 0.59 8.59 -3.17
C GLU A 40 1.58 9.60 -2.53
N LYS A 41 2.85 9.21 -2.40
CA LYS A 41 3.91 10.03 -1.82
C LYS A 41 5.25 9.66 -2.44
N ALA A 42 6.03 10.68 -2.83
CA ALA A 42 7.44 10.54 -3.16
C ALA A 42 8.30 11.09 -2.02
N TYR A 43 9.43 10.46 -1.75
CA TYR A 43 10.37 10.90 -0.74
C TYR A 43 11.80 10.72 -1.26
N HIS A 44 12.58 11.80 -1.20
CA HIS A 44 14.00 11.82 -1.53
C HIS A 44 14.77 12.25 -0.27
N PRO A 45 15.41 11.31 0.44
CA PRO A 45 16.19 11.66 1.62
C PRO A 45 17.37 12.57 1.24
N GLY A 46 17.48 13.73 1.89
CA GLY A 46 18.59 14.68 1.69
C GLY A 46 18.30 15.83 0.72
N GLU A 47 17.13 15.84 0.10
CA GLU A 47 16.51 17.03 -0.49
C GLU A 47 15.56 17.72 0.51
#